data_AF-A0A820BAY0-F1
#
_entry.id   AF-A0A820BAY0-F1
#
_cell.length_a   1.000
_cell.length_b   1.000
_cell.length_c   1.000
_cell.angle_alpha   90.00
_cell.angle_beta   90.00
_cell.angle_gamma   90.00
#
_symmetry.space_group_name_H-M   'P 1'
#
loop_
_entity.id
_entity.type
_entity.pdbx_description
1 polymer ?
#
loop_
_entity_poly.entity_id
_entity_poly.type
_entity_poly.pdbx_seq_one_letter_code
_entity_poly.pdbx_strand_id
1 'polypeptide(L)'
;MCEKVDEPESTAIAVVTKTDDKRKAFSLRRSCSAVNGSNHHFTWWSMTKSLIILFTIFIFILIFLPSSTYSTSSDIGQKKVRRSFPSSLPSKQKPNVTILMMFPDIDRFIPNLKSLLIVYDYVVHRYQIEKWLHINLQAKDSNCSISLAPHKLVSAMLSNIPDVVFGPFCDLAVAPVARLLHFQNIPLITMGAVSNEFTLQRQTMYSTLFRFGYRTDELGKSISDCEYS
;
A
#
# COMPACT_ATOMS: atom_id res chain seq x y z
N MET A 1 11.89 30.07 13.42
CA MET A 1 11.54 30.60 14.74
C MET A 1 11.28 29.37 15.60
N CYS A 2 12.33 28.83 16.22
CA CYS A 2 12.19 27.65 17.08
C CYS A 2 11.70 28.15 18.43
N GLU A 3 10.42 27.96 18.68
CA GLU A 3 9.84 28.20 19.99
C GLU A 3 10.33 27.06 20.90
N LYS A 4 11.11 27.41 21.93
CA LYS A 4 11.49 26.46 22.98
C LYS A 4 10.21 26.01 23.67
N VAL A 5 9.90 24.73 23.54
CA VAL A 5 8.91 24.09 24.40
C VAL A 5 9.62 23.77 25.71
N ASP A 6 9.36 24.58 26.73
CA ASP A 6 9.85 24.31 28.08
C ASP A 6 9.21 23.00 28.59
N GLU A 7 10.05 22.02 28.92
CA GLU A 7 9.65 20.79 29.61
C GLU A 7 9.10 21.11 31.01
N PRO A 8 7.96 20.54 31.44
CA PRO A 8 7.63 20.51 32.85
C PRO A 8 8.41 19.40 33.56
N GLU A 9 9.14 19.77 34.62
CA GLU A 9 9.66 18.88 35.64
C GLU A 9 8.57 17.93 36.16
N SER A 10 8.83 16.62 36.07
CA SER A 10 8.20 15.64 36.97
C SER A 10 9.02 14.33 37.02
N THR A 11 9.84 14.25 38.07
CA THR A 11 10.16 13.05 38.86
C THR A 11 10.73 11.81 38.14
N ALA A 12 12.05 11.66 38.29
CA ALA A 12 12.80 10.45 38.09
C ALA A 12 12.31 9.28 38.98
N ILE A 13 12.17 8.10 38.39
CA ILE A 13 12.25 6.81 39.10
C ILE A 13 13.49 6.10 38.54
N ALA A 14 14.59 6.20 39.28
CA ALA A 14 15.81 5.44 39.01
C ALA A 14 15.68 4.05 39.65
N VAL A 15 15.63 2.99 38.85
CA VAL A 15 15.86 1.62 39.34
C VAL A 15 17.30 1.24 39.04
N VAL A 16 18.08 1.20 40.11
CA VAL A 16 19.45 0.71 40.17
C VAL A 16 19.47 -0.80 39.92
N THR A 17 20.26 -1.27 38.94
CA THR A 17 20.80 -2.63 38.99
C THR A 17 22.29 -2.60 38.66
N LYS A 18 23.09 -2.66 39.72
CA LYS A 18 24.51 -3.02 39.70
C LYS A 18 24.61 -4.46 40.17
N THR A 19 25.17 -5.36 39.35
CA THR A 19 25.97 -6.50 39.84
C THR A 19 26.82 -7.10 38.72
N ASP A 20 28.11 -7.17 39.03
CA ASP A 20 29.20 -7.83 38.35
C ASP A 20 29.04 -9.36 38.20
N ASP A 21 29.67 -9.87 37.14
CA ASP A 21 30.54 -11.06 37.06
C ASP A 21 30.11 -12.36 37.79
N LYS A 22 29.85 -13.43 37.01
CA LYS A 22 30.67 -14.67 36.99
C LYS A 22 30.00 -15.82 36.22
N ARG A 23 30.87 -16.53 35.50
CA ARG A 23 30.68 -17.86 34.87
C ARG A 23 29.79 -18.79 35.69
N LYS A 24 28.88 -19.50 35.01
CA LYS A 24 28.59 -20.93 35.24
C LYS A 24 27.76 -21.51 34.10
N ALA A 25 28.33 -22.55 33.49
CA ALA A 25 27.68 -23.41 32.51
C ALA A 25 26.44 -24.06 33.12
N PHE A 26 25.31 -23.98 32.41
CA PHE A 26 24.06 -24.65 32.79
C PHE A 26 23.81 -25.81 31.83
N SER A 27 24.20 -27.01 32.27
CA SER A 27 23.84 -28.26 31.62
C SER A 27 22.39 -28.60 31.95
N LEU A 28 21.50 -28.57 30.95
CA LEU A 28 20.17 -29.18 31.08
C LEU A 28 20.17 -30.56 30.45
N ARG A 29 20.25 -31.57 31.31
CA ARG A 29 19.80 -32.94 31.06
C ARG A 29 18.33 -32.89 30.62
N ARG A 30 17.99 -33.52 29.49
CA ARG A 30 16.64 -34.02 29.25
C ARG A 30 16.64 -35.54 29.40
N SER A 31 15.76 -36.01 30.27
CA SER A 31 15.42 -37.41 30.48
C SER A 31 14.92 -38.06 29.19
N CYS A 32 15.42 -39.26 28.91
CA CYS A 32 14.80 -40.20 28.00
C CYS A 32 13.83 -41.09 28.79
N SER A 33 12.55 -41.09 28.41
CA SER A 33 11.64 -42.20 28.70
C SER A 33 11.55 -43.05 27.44
N ALA A 34 11.87 -44.34 27.60
CA ALA A 34 11.77 -45.35 26.56
C ALA A 34 10.29 -45.65 26.24
N VAL A 35 9.96 -45.71 24.96
CA VAL A 35 8.78 -46.39 24.44
C VAL A 35 9.27 -47.43 23.44
N ASN A 36 8.88 -48.68 23.71
CA ASN A 36 9.25 -49.88 22.98
C ASN A 36 8.25 -50.14 21.84
N GLY A 37 8.72 -50.77 20.75
CA GLY A 37 7.89 -51.29 19.65
C GLY A 37 8.16 -50.55 18.33
N SER A 38 8.44 -51.18 17.19
CA SER A 38 8.36 -52.58 16.78
C SER A 38 9.09 -52.68 15.43
N ASN A 39 9.82 -53.77 15.22
CA ASN A 39 10.58 -54.03 14.01
C ASN A 39 9.65 -54.22 12.79
N HIS A 40 9.75 -53.33 11.80
CA HIS A 40 9.28 -53.60 10.44
C HIS A 40 10.36 -53.25 9.44
N HIS A 41 11.00 -54.29 8.91
CA HIS A 41 11.90 -54.26 7.78
C HIS A 41 11.09 -53.85 6.53
N PHE A 42 11.12 -52.57 6.15
CA PHE A 42 10.41 -52.07 4.97
C PHE A 42 11.41 -51.81 3.84
N THR A 43 11.43 -52.72 2.87
CA THR A 43 12.41 -52.79 1.77
C THR A 43 12.23 -51.64 0.77
N TRP A 44 13.27 -50.83 0.64
CA TRP A 44 13.35 -49.55 -0.09
C TRP A 44 13.60 -49.68 -1.61
N TRP A 45 13.06 -50.72 -2.27
CA TRP A 45 13.43 -51.06 -3.66
C TRP A 45 12.29 -50.98 -4.69
N SER A 46 11.08 -50.60 -4.28
CA SER A 46 9.90 -50.57 -5.17
C SER A 46 9.35 -49.16 -5.49
N MET A 47 9.78 -48.10 -4.80
CA MET A 47 9.27 -46.73 -5.03
C MET A 47 10.16 -45.86 -5.93
N THR A 48 11.41 -46.23 -6.19
CA THR A 48 12.33 -45.42 -7.00
C THR A 48 12.07 -45.51 -8.50
N LYS A 49 11.47 -46.61 -8.97
CA LYS A 49 11.18 -46.81 -10.41
C LYS A 49 9.97 -45.99 -10.89
N SER A 50 8.94 -45.82 -10.06
CA SER A 50 7.74 -45.04 -10.44
C SER A 50 8.00 -43.54 -10.52
N LEU A 51 8.84 -42.99 -9.63
CA LEU A 51 9.18 -41.57 -9.64
C LEU A 51 10.05 -41.19 -10.85
N ILE A 52 10.96 -42.08 -11.28
CA ILE A 52 11.78 -41.85 -12.48
C ILE A 52 10.91 -41.83 -13.73
N ILE A 53 9.94 -42.75 -13.86
CA ILE A 53 9.04 -42.80 -15.02
C ILE A 53 8.19 -41.52 -15.09
N LEU A 54 7.63 -41.06 -13.98
CA LEU A 54 6.86 -39.80 -13.93
C LEU A 54 7.73 -38.57 -14.26
N PHE A 55 8.99 -38.54 -13.81
CA PHE A 55 9.91 -37.46 -14.14
C PHE A 55 10.30 -37.45 -15.62
N THR A 56 10.51 -38.64 -16.22
CA THR A 56 10.78 -38.74 -17.66
C THR A 56 9.57 -38.35 -18.51
N ILE A 57 8.35 -38.69 -18.10
CA ILE A 57 7.12 -38.26 -18.79
C ILE A 57 6.96 -36.73 -18.68
N PHE A 58 7.23 -36.14 -17.51
CA PHE A 58 7.16 -34.69 -17.33
C PHE A 58 8.19 -33.94 -18.20
N ILE A 59 9.43 -34.44 -18.28
CA ILE A 59 10.44 -33.87 -19.18
C ILE A 59 10.05 -34.07 -20.66
N PHE A 60 9.51 -35.22 -21.03
CA PHE A 60 9.06 -35.46 -22.40
C PHE A 60 7.90 -34.53 -22.79
N ILE A 61 6.98 -34.25 -21.87
CA ILE A 61 5.90 -33.26 -22.05
C ILE A 61 6.48 -31.85 -22.19
N LEU A 62 7.50 -31.47 -21.42
CA LEU A 62 8.15 -30.16 -21.56
C LEU A 62 8.93 -29.99 -22.87
N ILE A 63 9.45 -31.08 -23.46
CA ILE A 63 10.20 -31.05 -24.72
C ILE A 63 9.27 -31.15 -25.94
N PHE A 64 8.16 -31.89 -25.84
CA PHE A 64 7.24 -32.15 -26.95
C PHE A 64 5.96 -31.31 -26.95
N LEU A 65 5.71 -30.46 -25.95
CA LEU A 65 4.75 -29.38 -26.17
C LEU A 65 5.34 -28.43 -27.21
N PRO A 66 4.72 -28.29 -28.39
CA PRO A 66 5.20 -27.36 -29.40
C PRO A 66 5.19 -25.98 -28.77
N SER A 67 6.35 -25.33 -28.80
CA SER A 67 6.52 -23.93 -28.51
C SER A 67 5.50 -23.15 -29.32
N SER A 68 4.32 -22.90 -28.73
CA SER A 68 3.42 -21.87 -29.22
C SER A 68 4.24 -20.60 -29.18
N THR A 69 4.63 -20.19 -30.38
CA THR A 69 5.41 -19.01 -30.71
C THR A 69 5.13 -17.90 -29.71
N TYR A 70 6.06 -17.70 -28.77
CA TYR A 70 6.09 -16.49 -27.97
C TYR A 70 6.65 -15.40 -28.90
N SER A 71 5.76 -14.87 -29.75
CA SER A 71 6.05 -13.67 -30.53
C SER A 71 6.25 -12.53 -29.54
N THR A 72 7.51 -12.24 -29.24
CA THR A 72 7.94 -10.97 -28.68
C THR A 72 7.66 -9.89 -29.72
N SER A 73 6.42 -9.38 -29.74
CA SER A 73 6.11 -8.09 -30.35
C SER A 73 6.50 -7.01 -29.34
N SER A 74 7.78 -6.68 -29.35
CA SER A 74 8.33 -5.44 -28.81
C SER A 74 7.96 -4.31 -29.78
N ASP A 75 6.71 -3.84 -29.73
CA ASP A 75 6.36 -2.53 -30.27
C ASP A 75 5.01 -2.05 -29.73
N ILE A 76 4.95 -1.84 -28.41
CA ILE A 76 4.02 -0.85 -27.86
C ILE A 76 4.82 0.43 -27.74
N GLY A 77 4.95 1.11 -28.87
CA GLY A 77 5.16 2.54 -28.87
C GLY A 77 4.20 3.13 -27.86
N GLN A 78 4.74 3.85 -26.88
CA GLN A 78 3.93 4.66 -25.98
C GLN A 78 3.20 5.69 -26.82
N LYS A 79 2.05 5.29 -27.37
CA LYS A 79 1.04 6.22 -27.82
C LYS A 79 0.53 6.84 -26.54
N LYS A 80 1.19 7.93 -26.16
CA LYS A 80 0.75 8.86 -25.14
C LYS A 80 -0.67 9.22 -25.51
N VAL A 81 -1.64 8.49 -24.96
CA VAL A 81 -3.04 8.86 -24.95
C VAL A 81 -3.08 10.03 -23.97
N ARG A 82 -2.59 11.19 -24.43
CA ARG A 82 -3.16 12.46 -23.99
C ARG A 82 -4.63 12.28 -24.30
N ARG A 83 -5.45 12.04 -23.27
CA ARG A 83 -6.84 12.46 -23.32
C ARG A 83 -6.73 13.96 -23.58
N SER A 84 -6.79 14.33 -24.86
CA SER A 84 -6.94 15.71 -25.28
C SER A 84 -8.22 16.13 -24.58
N PHE A 85 -8.08 16.99 -23.57
CA PHE A 85 -9.23 17.67 -22.98
C PHE A 85 -9.93 18.31 -24.17
N PRO A 86 -11.17 17.91 -24.51
CA PRO A 86 -11.83 18.46 -25.69
C PRO A 86 -11.87 19.97 -25.50
N SER A 87 -11.14 20.69 -26.36
CA SER A 87 -10.95 22.14 -26.30
C SER A 87 -12.20 22.92 -26.70
N SER A 88 -13.31 22.22 -26.85
CA SER A 88 -14.65 22.77 -26.95
C SER A 88 -15.57 21.80 -26.23
N LEU A 89 -16.13 22.22 -25.08
CA LEU A 89 -17.34 21.58 -24.55
C LEU A 89 -18.46 21.86 -25.56
N PRO A 90 -18.97 20.88 -26.31
CA PRO A 90 -20.23 21.07 -26.99
C PRO A 90 -21.35 20.79 -25.97
N SER A 91 -22.34 21.67 -25.98
CA SER A 91 -23.66 21.48 -25.39
C SER A 91 -23.85 21.90 -23.92
N LYS A 92 -25.07 22.40 -23.71
CA LYS A 92 -25.76 22.82 -22.49
C LYS A 92 -25.74 21.82 -21.32
N GLN A 93 -25.04 20.69 -21.44
CA GLN A 93 -25.08 19.58 -20.51
C GLN A 93 -23.93 19.66 -19.52
N LYS A 94 -24.26 19.58 -18.23
CA LYS A 94 -23.26 19.59 -17.14
C LYS A 94 -22.38 18.34 -17.25
N PRO A 95 -21.04 18.46 -17.15
CA PRO A 95 -20.17 17.30 -17.15
C PRO A 95 -20.41 16.43 -15.91
N ASN A 96 -20.36 15.11 -16.11
CA ASN A 96 -20.39 14.13 -15.03
C ASN A 96 -18.95 13.83 -14.60
N VAL A 97 -18.66 13.98 -13.31
CA VAL A 97 -17.34 13.68 -12.75
C VAL A 97 -17.50 12.72 -11.58
N THR A 98 -16.74 11.63 -11.60
CA THR A 98 -16.73 10.63 -10.54
C THR A 98 -15.55 10.87 -9.61
N ILE A 99 -15.85 11.10 -8.34
CA ILE A 99 -14.86 11.35 -7.29
C ILE A 99 -14.86 10.16 -6.34
N LEU A 100 -13.71 9.55 -6.12
CA LEU A 100 -13.53 8.52 -5.08
C LEU A 100 -12.83 9.14 -3.87
N MET A 101 -13.50 9.17 -2.73
CA MET A 101 -12.90 9.47 -1.43
C MET A 101 -12.63 8.18 -0.68
N MET A 102 -11.36 7.91 -0.41
CA MET A 102 -10.93 6.72 0.30
C MET A 102 -10.18 7.12 1.57
N PHE A 103 -10.83 7.04 2.72
CA PHE A 103 -10.25 7.44 4.02
C PHE A 103 -10.61 6.43 5.10
N PRO A 104 -9.84 6.32 6.19
CA PRO A 104 -10.19 5.45 7.30
C PRO A 104 -11.47 5.94 8.00
N ASP A 105 -12.45 5.05 8.22
CA ASP A 105 -13.63 5.29 9.07
C ASP A 105 -13.38 4.82 10.50
N ILE A 106 -12.19 5.15 11.03
CA ILE A 106 -11.81 4.91 12.42
C ILE A 106 -11.45 6.23 13.07
N ASP A 107 -11.99 6.50 14.25
CA ASP A 107 -11.87 7.78 14.95
C ASP A 107 -10.44 8.10 15.43
N ARG A 108 -9.52 7.13 15.33
CA ARG A 108 -8.11 7.31 15.69
C ARG A 108 -7.32 8.16 14.70
N PHE A 109 -7.83 8.36 13.49
CA PHE A 109 -7.15 9.13 12.46
C PHE A 109 -7.90 10.43 12.18
N ILE A 110 -7.17 11.53 12.16
CA ILE A 110 -7.67 12.82 11.66
C ILE A 110 -6.80 13.16 10.46
N PRO A 111 -7.37 13.30 9.25
CA PRO A 111 -8.80 13.30 8.92
C PRO A 111 -9.42 11.90 8.74
N ASN A 112 -10.60 11.66 9.34
CA ASN A 112 -11.42 10.46 9.12
C ASN A 112 -12.45 10.64 7.99
N LEU A 113 -13.01 9.52 7.51
CA LEU A 113 -13.96 9.53 6.40
C LEU A 113 -15.23 10.35 6.73
N LYS A 114 -15.80 10.20 7.93
CA LYS A 114 -17.02 10.93 8.34
C LYS A 114 -16.82 12.44 8.35
N SER A 115 -15.72 12.93 8.91
CA SER A 115 -15.39 14.36 8.95
C SER A 115 -15.23 14.92 7.54
N LEU A 116 -14.61 14.16 6.64
CA LEU A 116 -14.41 14.59 5.26
C LEU A 116 -15.72 14.63 4.46
N LEU A 117 -16.66 13.71 4.72
CA LEU A 117 -17.98 13.76 4.09
C LEU A 117 -18.77 15.00 4.51
N ILE A 118 -18.66 15.42 5.78
CA ILE A 118 -19.27 16.67 6.27
C ILE A 118 -18.64 17.88 5.56
N VAL A 119 -17.32 17.94 5.45
CA VAL A 119 -16.62 19.03 4.76
C VAL A 119 -16.97 19.06 3.28
N TYR A 120 -17.07 17.90 2.62
CA TYR A 120 -17.51 17.79 1.24
C TYR A 120 -18.91 18.38 1.06
N ASP A 121 -19.87 17.97 1.88
CA ASP A 121 -21.25 18.45 1.80
C ASP A 121 -21.32 19.97 1.99
N TYR A 122 -20.60 20.50 2.99
CA TYR A 122 -20.47 21.93 3.22
C TYR A 122 -19.92 22.66 2.00
N VAL A 123 -18.84 22.17 1.38
CA VAL A 123 -18.21 22.81 0.21
C VAL A 123 -19.12 22.76 -1.01
N VAL A 124 -19.74 21.61 -1.30
CA VAL A 124 -20.66 21.47 -2.44
C VAL A 124 -21.84 22.43 -2.31
N HIS A 125 -22.42 22.53 -1.11
CA HIS A 125 -23.53 23.44 -0.84
C HIS A 125 -23.10 24.92 -0.87
N ARG A 126 -21.99 25.26 -0.20
CA ARG A 126 -21.48 26.65 -0.10
C ARG A 126 -21.12 27.25 -1.45
N TYR A 127 -20.49 26.46 -2.33
CA TYR A 127 -20.05 26.91 -3.65
C TYR A 127 -21.02 26.52 -4.78
N GLN A 128 -22.13 25.87 -4.46
CA GLN A 128 -23.16 25.44 -5.42
C GLN A 128 -22.57 24.67 -6.61
N ILE A 129 -21.65 23.74 -6.32
CA ILE A 129 -20.85 23.05 -7.34
C ILE A 129 -21.75 22.29 -8.32
N GLU A 130 -22.89 21.79 -7.84
CA GLU A 130 -23.92 21.09 -8.62
C GLU A 130 -24.55 21.93 -9.74
N LYS A 131 -24.42 23.26 -9.70
CA LYS A 131 -24.89 24.14 -10.79
C LYS A 131 -24.07 23.96 -12.07
N TRP A 132 -22.79 23.61 -11.93
CA TRP A 132 -21.83 23.58 -13.02
C TRP A 132 -21.48 22.16 -13.45
N LEU A 133 -21.58 21.18 -12.53
CA LEU A 133 -21.17 19.80 -12.79
C LEU A 133 -22.04 18.80 -11.99
N HIS A 134 -22.14 17.56 -12.46
CA HIS A 134 -22.76 16.46 -11.71
C HIS A 134 -21.68 15.59 -11.07
N ILE A 135 -21.63 15.57 -9.73
CA ILE A 135 -20.64 14.78 -8.99
C ILE A 135 -21.23 13.41 -8.64
N ASN A 136 -20.55 12.34 -9.04
CA ASN A 136 -20.79 11.00 -8.51
C ASN A 136 -19.75 10.70 -7.43
N LEU A 137 -20.12 10.88 -6.16
CA LEU A 137 -19.23 10.63 -5.03
C LEU A 137 -19.26 9.15 -4.62
N GLN A 138 -18.11 8.52 -4.64
CA GLN A 138 -17.89 7.20 -4.04
C GLN A 138 -17.08 7.36 -2.76
N ALA A 139 -17.64 6.97 -1.62
CA ALA A 139 -16.93 6.94 -0.35
C ALA A 139 -16.55 5.49 0.01
N LYS A 140 -15.28 5.23 0.31
CA LYS A 140 -14.79 3.90 0.70
C LYS A 140 -13.92 3.98 1.94
N ASP A 141 -14.18 3.09 2.89
CA ASP A 141 -13.30 2.93 4.05
C ASP A 141 -12.02 2.17 3.65
N SER A 142 -10.87 2.80 3.90
CA SER A 142 -9.55 2.17 3.71
C SER A 142 -9.13 1.29 4.88
N ASN A 143 -9.71 1.52 6.08
CA ASN A 143 -9.32 0.97 7.37
C ASN A 143 -7.80 0.96 7.61
N CYS A 144 -7.07 1.91 7.00
CA CYS A 144 -5.61 1.99 7.05
C CYS A 144 -4.90 0.66 6.63
N SER A 145 -5.56 -0.20 5.88
CA SER A 145 -5.11 -1.58 5.62
C SER A 145 -4.49 -1.74 4.24
N ILE A 146 -3.31 -2.35 4.19
CA ILE A 146 -2.57 -2.62 2.96
C ILE A 146 -3.31 -3.55 1.98
N SER A 147 -4.19 -4.42 2.48
CA SER A 147 -4.96 -5.36 1.66
C SER A 147 -6.37 -4.87 1.37
N LEU A 148 -7.03 -4.23 2.35
CA LEU A 148 -8.41 -3.79 2.18
C LEU A 148 -8.53 -2.59 1.22
N ALA A 149 -7.62 -1.63 1.31
CA ALA A 149 -7.64 -0.43 0.48
C ALA A 149 -7.60 -0.75 -1.04
N PRO A 150 -6.65 -1.55 -1.57
CA PRO A 150 -6.65 -1.90 -2.98
C PRO A 150 -7.86 -2.74 -3.38
N HIS A 151 -8.37 -3.62 -2.51
CA HIS A 151 -9.60 -4.38 -2.78
C HIS A 151 -10.82 -3.45 -2.94
N LYS A 152 -10.99 -2.47 -2.04
CA LYS A 152 -12.06 -1.47 -2.12
C LYS A 152 -11.90 -0.55 -3.32
N LEU A 153 -10.68 -0.25 -3.72
CA LEU A 153 -10.38 0.53 -4.93
C LEU A 153 -10.86 -0.21 -6.18
N VAL A 154 -10.47 -1.48 -6.33
CA VAL A 154 -10.90 -2.31 -7.47
C VAL A 154 -12.43 -2.43 -7.49
N SER A 155 -13.06 -2.68 -6.34
CA SER A 155 -14.52 -2.72 -6.24
C SER A 155 -15.19 -1.40 -6.67
N ALA A 156 -14.61 -0.25 -6.31
CA ALA A 156 -15.08 1.06 -6.77
C ALA A 156 -14.93 1.22 -8.28
N MET A 157 -13.76 0.87 -8.84
CA MET A 157 -13.50 0.92 -10.28
C MET A 157 -14.44 0.04 -11.10
N LEU A 158 -14.80 -1.13 -10.58
CA LEU A 158 -15.78 -2.02 -11.22
C LEU A 158 -17.19 -1.43 -11.26
N SER A 159 -17.53 -0.59 -10.29
CA SER A 159 -18.84 0.07 -10.24
C SER A 159 -18.88 1.28 -11.18
N ASN A 160 -17.90 2.18 -11.05
CA ASN A 160 -17.66 3.31 -11.94
C ASN A 160 -16.20 3.73 -11.79
N ILE A 161 -15.47 3.85 -12.90
CA ILE A 161 -14.07 4.28 -12.89
C ILE A 161 -14.00 5.73 -12.38
N PRO A 162 -13.26 6.02 -11.30
CA PRO A 162 -13.14 7.38 -10.79
C PRO A 162 -12.24 8.24 -11.69
N ASP A 163 -12.61 9.51 -11.87
CA ASP A 163 -11.78 10.50 -12.57
C ASP A 163 -10.65 11.02 -11.70
N VAL A 164 -10.89 11.08 -10.38
CA VAL A 164 -9.92 11.48 -9.37
C VAL A 164 -10.16 10.72 -8.08
N VAL A 165 -9.06 10.39 -7.39
CA VAL A 165 -9.10 9.73 -6.09
C VAL A 165 -8.50 10.66 -5.03
N PHE A 166 -9.24 10.89 -3.96
CA PHE A 166 -8.78 11.60 -2.76
C PHE A 166 -8.52 10.60 -1.62
N GLY A 167 -7.39 10.77 -0.94
CA GLY A 167 -6.90 9.86 0.10
C GLY A 167 -6.00 8.76 -0.49
N PRO A 168 -5.77 7.64 0.21
CA PRO A 168 -5.91 7.45 1.66
C PRO A 168 -4.86 8.21 2.47
N PHE A 169 -5.10 8.41 3.76
CA PHE A 169 -4.17 9.13 4.64
C PHE A 169 -3.00 8.25 5.13
N CYS A 170 -3.22 6.95 5.33
CA CYS A 170 -2.19 6.05 5.82
C CYS A 170 -1.20 5.61 4.73
N ASP A 171 0.10 5.73 4.98
CA ASP A 171 1.18 5.30 4.07
C ASP A 171 1.02 3.83 3.62
N LEU A 172 0.63 2.93 4.53
CA LEU A 172 0.39 1.51 4.23
C LEU A 172 -0.73 1.29 3.20
N ALA A 173 -1.78 2.10 3.25
CA ALA A 173 -2.89 2.03 2.30
C ALA A 173 -2.56 2.76 0.99
N VAL A 174 -1.80 3.86 1.06
CA VAL A 174 -1.45 4.64 -0.14
C VAL A 174 -0.56 3.84 -1.08
N ALA A 175 0.45 3.13 -0.57
CA ALA A 175 1.41 2.41 -1.41
C ALA A 175 0.76 1.50 -2.49
N PRO A 176 -0.12 0.55 -2.15
CA PRO A 176 -0.77 -0.29 -3.15
C PRO A 176 -1.78 0.47 -4.01
N VAL A 177 -2.53 1.43 -3.44
CA VAL A 177 -3.53 2.23 -4.17
C VAL A 177 -2.87 3.10 -5.24
N ALA A 178 -1.79 3.79 -4.89
CA ALA A 178 -1.04 4.66 -5.79
C ALA A 178 -0.42 3.88 -6.95
N ARG A 179 0.13 2.70 -6.69
CA ARG A 179 0.67 1.80 -7.73
C ARG A 179 -0.41 1.39 -8.74
N LEU A 180 -1.60 1.03 -8.26
CA LEU A 180 -2.71 0.65 -9.14
C LEU A 180 -3.18 1.85 -9.98
N LEU A 181 -3.33 3.01 -9.36
CA LEU A 181 -3.78 4.24 -10.04
C LEU A 181 -2.76 4.78 -11.05
N HIS A 182 -1.47 4.56 -10.80
CA HIS A 182 -0.41 4.88 -11.74
C HIS A 182 -0.63 4.16 -13.09
N PHE A 183 -0.92 2.86 -13.07
CA PHE A 183 -1.22 2.10 -14.30
C PHE A 183 -2.53 2.52 -14.97
N GLN A 184 -3.50 3.02 -14.21
CA GLN A 184 -4.76 3.52 -14.74
C GLN A 184 -4.69 4.98 -15.20
N ASN A 185 -3.57 5.67 -15.00
CA ASN A 185 -3.40 7.12 -15.25
C ASN A 185 -4.45 7.98 -14.53
N ILE A 186 -4.85 7.59 -13.32
CA ILE A 186 -5.81 8.33 -12.50
C ILE A 186 -5.04 9.11 -11.43
N PRO A 187 -5.26 10.43 -11.29
CA PRO A 187 -4.61 11.23 -10.27
C PRO A 187 -5.08 10.83 -8.87
N LEU A 188 -4.11 10.60 -7.98
CA LEU A 188 -4.30 10.32 -6.57
C LEU A 188 -3.84 11.53 -5.76
N ILE A 189 -4.77 12.18 -5.06
CA ILE A 189 -4.49 13.35 -4.23
C ILE A 189 -4.60 12.95 -2.75
N THR A 190 -3.50 13.05 -2.01
CA THR A 190 -3.50 12.70 -0.58
C THR A 190 -2.70 13.69 0.27
N MET A 191 -3.09 13.82 1.53
CA MET A 191 -2.30 14.50 2.57
C MET A 191 -1.38 13.53 3.34
N GLY A 192 -1.51 12.22 3.09
CA GLY A 192 -0.64 11.19 3.64
C GLY A 192 0.59 10.93 2.77
N ALA A 193 1.08 9.69 2.79
CA ALA A 193 2.26 9.27 2.03
C ALA A 193 3.53 10.04 2.44
N VAL A 194 3.74 10.11 3.76
CA VAL A 194 4.80 10.89 4.41
C VAL A 194 6.17 10.26 4.17
N SER A 195 6.22 8.93 4.02
CA SER A 195 7.45 8.18 3.76
C SER A 195 8.23 8.67 2.53
N ASN A 196 9.55 8.64 2.64
CA ASN A 196 10.46 9.06 1.57
C ASN A 196 10.38 8.17 0.31
N GLU A 197 9.92 6.91 0.46
CA GLU A 197 9.76 5.97 -0.66
C GLU A 197 8.86 6.52 -1.78
N PHE A 198 7.84 7.29 -1.41
CA PHE A 198 6.93 7.92 -2.37
C PHE A 198 7.60 9.03 -3.19
N THR A 199 8.69 9.62 -2.68
CA THR A 199 9.55 10.55 -3.43
C THR A 199 10.50 9.77 -4.33
N LEU A 200 11.22 8.81 -3.76
CA LEU A 200 12.27 8.06 -4.45
C LEU A 200 11.73 7.30 -5.67
N GLN A 201 10.54 6.71 -5.54
CA GLN A 201 9.89 5.92 -6.59
C GLN A 201 8.83 6.71 -7.37
N ARG A 202 8.87 8.06 -7.31
CA ARG A 202 7.86 8.91 -7.96
C ARG A 202 7.77 8.68 -9.46
N GLN A 203 8.90 8.54 -10.14
CA GLN A 203 8.93 8.39 -11.59
C GLN A 203 8.53 6.99 -12.06
N THR A 204 8.73 5.97 -11.21
CA THR A 204 8.56 4.56 -11.58
C THR A 204 7.21 3.98 -11.18
N MET A 205 6.71 4.31 -9.99
CA MET A 205 5.51 3.68 -9.42
C MET A 205 4.45 4.66 -8.92
N TYR A 206 4.79 5.95 -8.78
CA TYR A 206 3.91 6.94 -8.14
C TYR A 206 3.76 8.24 -8.94
N SER A 207 3.77 8.16 -10.28
CA SER A 207 3.77 9.38 -11.12
C SER A 207 2.47 10.17 -11.05
N THR A 208 1.35 9.50 -10.72
CA THR A 208 0.02 10.10 -10.56
C THR A 208 -0.29 10.51 -9.13
N LEU A 209 0.65 10.32 -8.20
CA LEU A 209 0.51 10.67 -6.79
C LEU A 209 0.83 12.16 -6.56
N PHE A 210 -0.14 12.90 -6.05
CA PHE A 210 -0.01 14.27 -5.59
C PHE A 210 -0.14 14.30 -4.07
N ARG A 211 0.89 14.81 -3.40
CA ARG A 211 0.98 14.87 -1.95
C ARG A 211 0.95 16.32 -1.49
N PHE A 212 0.15 16.61 -0.48
CA PHE A 212 0.05 17.92 0.17
C PHE A 212 0.53 17.90 1.63
N GLY A 213 0.95 16.73 2.13
CA GLY A 213 1.48 16.55 3.49
C GLY A 213 2.97 16.87 3.62
N TYR A 214 3.44 16.87 4.88
CA TYR A 214 4.85 16.98 5.20
C TYR A 214 5.62 15.73 4.75
N ARG A 215 6.92 15.87 4.55
CA ARG A 215 7.80 14.75 4.21
C ARG A 215 8.72 14.45 5.38
N THR A 216 8.99 13.16 5.63
CA THR A 216 9.84 12.76 6.77
C THR A 216 11.29 13.25 6.64
N ASP A 217 11.81 13.38 5.41
CA ASP A 217 13.18 13.83 5.16
C ASP A 217 13.38 15.31 5.49
N GLU A 218 12.41 16.15 5.18
CA GLU A 218 12.41 17.57 5.54
C GLU A 218 12.33 17.77 7.06
N LEU A 219 11.53 16.95 7.74
CA LEU A 219 11.42 16.99 9.21
C LEU A 219 12.74 16.59 9.88
N GLY A 220 13.37 15.51 9.41
CA GLY A 220 14.66 15.05 9.95
C GLY A 220 15.75 16.12 9.82
N LYS A 221 15.79 16.82 8.68
CA LYS A 221 16.73 17.93 8.46
C LYS A 221 16.46 19.10 9.41
N SER A 222 15.20 19.47 9.61
CA SER A 222 14.85 20.56 10.52
C SER A 222 15.25 20.26 11.97
N ILE A 223 15.16 19.00 12.40
CA ILE A 223 15.57 18.59 13.75
C ILE A 223 17.09 18.62 13.87
N SER A 224 17.84 18.11 12.88
CA SER A 224 19.31 18.15 12.92
C SER A 224 19.86 19.58 12.91
N ASP A 225 19.22 20.49 12.17
CA ASP A 225 19.61 21.91 12.14
C ASP A 225 19.38 22.58 13.51
N CYS A 226 18.39 22.11 14.28
CA CYS A 226 18.14 22.59 15.65
C CYS A 226 19.12 21.98 16.68
N GLU A 227 19.58 20.75 16.49
CA GLU A 227 20.56 20.12 17.38
C GLU A 227 21.96 20.77 17.27
N TYR A 228 22.26 21.39 16.12
CA TYR A 228 23.53 22.05 15.83
C TYR A 228 23.50 23.60 15.94
N SER A 229 22.40 24.20 16.40
CA SER A 229 22.25 25.66 16.61
C SER A 229 22.26 26.03 18.09
#